data_AF-A0A410TL21-F1
#
_entry.id   AF-A0A410TL21-F1
#
_cell.length_a   1.000
_cell.length_b   1.000
_cell.length_c   1.000
_cell.angle_alpha   90.00
_cell.angle_beta   90.00
_cell.angle_gamma   90.00
#
_symmetry.space_group_name_H-M   'P 1'
#
loop_
_entity.id
_entity.type
_entity.pdbx_description
1 polymer ?
#
loop_
_entity_poly.entity_id
_entity_poly.type
_entity_poly.pdbx_seq_one_letter_code
_entity_poly.pdbx_strand_id
1 'polypeptide(L)'
;MRTPFAAAGLLALGLCLMANPLYLPVAVSEPDPAYTHTVRPVTEGPSIGLDSAVDPSEVNDSDALVVYADLPADARAAFDRARDAPEGGFGVEDPSERVDSLSYPVEPTPGDGLLIVERDGERYEFWTRTIERDPDGVVAQRVLVQPVAFVAGFLAVVAGVALGSRERLGGS
;
A
#
# COMPACT_ATOMS: atom_id res chain seq x y z
N MET A 1 24.87 42.00 -19.04
CA MET A 1 23.63 42.21 -18.23
C MET A 1 22.66 41.04 -18.23
N ARG A 2 22.51 40.24 -19.30
CA ARG A 2 21.53 39.11 -19.32
C ARG A 2 21.97 37.85 -18.56
N THR A 3 23.27 37.61 -18.52
CA THR A 3 23.94 36.46 -17.89
C THR A 3 23.78 36.36 -16.36
N PRO A 4 23.88 37.43 -15.55
CA PRO A 4 23.69 37.32 -14.09
C PRO A 4 22.22 37.01 -13.73
N PHE A 5 21.26 37.57 -14.48
CA PHE A 5 19.84 37.22 -14.31
C PHE A 5 19.55 35.76 -14.68
N ALA A 6 20.22 35.23 -15.71
CA ALA A 6 20.10 33.82 -16.08
C ALA A 6 20.68 32.89 -15.00
N ALA A 7 21.83 33.23 -14.42
CA ALA A 7 22.44 32.47 -13.33
C ALA A 7 21.55 32.48 -12.07
N ALA A 8 21.02 33.64 -11.68
CA ALA A 8 20.09 33.75 -10.56
C ALA A 8 18.79 32.97 -10.81
N GLY A 9 18.25 33.01 -12.03
CA GLY A 9 17.07 32.25 -12.41
C GLY A 9 17.27 30.73 -12.34
N LEU A 10 18.43 30.24 -12.80
CA LEU A 10 18.77 28.82 -12.74
C LEU A 10 18.97 28.32 -11.31
N LEU A 11 19.58 29.14 -10.45
CA LEU A 11 19.73 28.83 -9.02
C LEU A 11 18.38 28.78 -8.32
N ALA A 12 17.52 29.78 -8.53
CA ALA A 12 16.18 29.80 -7.95
C ALA A 12 15.34 28.61 -8.42
N LEU A 13 15.32 28.32 -9.73
CA LEU A 13 14.63 27.17 -10.30
C LEU A 13 15.16 25.85 -9.75
N GLY A 14 16.49 25.70 -9.70
CA GLY A 14 17.14 24.50 -9.21
C GLY A 14 16.82 24.22 -7.74
N LEU A 15 16.87 25.24 -6.90
CA LEU A 15 16.48 25.15 -5.49
C LEU A 15 14.99 24.83 -5.33
N CYS A 16 14.10 25.45 -6.12
CA CYS A 16 12.66 25.12 -6.09
C CYS A 16 12.39 23.66 -6.49
N LEU A 17 13.06 23.16 -7.52
CA LEU A 17 12.93 21.77 -7.98
C LEU A 17 13.51 20.77 -6.97
N MET A 18 14.63 21.09 -6.35
CA MET A 18 15.24 20.26 -5.30
C MET A 18 14.50 20.35 -3.95
N ALA A 19 13.74 21.41 -3.70
CA ALA A 19 12.86 21.55 -2.53
C ALA A 19 11.51 20.82 -2.71
N ASN A 20 11.20 20.34 -3.93
CA ASN A 20 10.00 19.58 -4.25
C ASN A 20 9.82 18.20 -3.56
N PRO A 21 10.79 17.59 -2.85
CA PRO A 21 10.53 16.46 -1.97
C PRO A 21 9.62 16.78 -0.77
N LEU A 22 9.31 18.06 -0.50
CA LEU A 22 8.49 18.50 0.63
C LEU A 22 7.00 18.73 0.30
N TYR A 23 6.61 18.73 -0.99
CA TYR A 23 5.19 18.67 -1.32
C TYR A 23 4.75 17.21 -1.14
N LEU A 24 4.00 16.96 -0.06
CA LEU A 24 3.26 15.73 0.13
C LEU A 24 2.62 15.33 -1.22
N PRO A 25 2.71 14.06 -1.63
CA PRO A 25 1.99 13.61 -2.80
C PRO A 25 0.53 14.03 -2.62
N VAL A 26 0.03 14.84 -3.55
CA VAL A 26 -1.38 15.21 -3.50
C VAL A 26 -2.10 13.95 -3.93
N ALA A 27 -2.77 13.28 -3.00
CA ALA A 27 -3.72 12.22 -3.34
C ALA A 27 -4.86 12.89 -4.13
N VAL A 28 -4.68 13.02 -5.44
CA VAL A 28 -5.71 13.56 -6.35
C VAL A 28 -6.77 12.50 -6.65
N SER A 29 -6.53 11.26 -6.21
CA SER A 29 -7.36 10.11 -6.49
C SER A 29 -7.82 9.48 -5.19
N GLU A 30 -9.03 8.92 -5.21
CA GLU A 30 -9.56 8.13 -4.10
C GLU A 30 -8.62 6.95 -3.80
N PRO A 31 -8.51 6.51 -2.53
CA PRO A 31 -7.74 5.33 -2.16
C PRO A 31 -8.12 4.14 -3.03
N ASP A 32 -7.14 3.37 -3.50
CA ASP A 32 -7.39 2.19 -4.33
C ASP A 32 -7.60 0.97 -3.42
N PRO A 33 -8.84 0.44 -3.29
CA PRO A 33 -9.13 -0.63 -2.36
C PRO A 33 -8.71 -1.97 -2.95
N ALA A 34 -7.78 -2.66 -2.29
CA ALA A 34 -7.45 -4.05 -2.59
C ALA A 34 -8.08 -4.96 -1.54
N TYR A 35 -8.73 -6.04 -1.97
CA TYR A 35 -9.37 -7.00 -1.07
C TYR A 35 -8.49 -8.23 -0.94
N THR A 36 -8.22 -8.68 0.27
CA THR A 36 -7.33 -9.82 0.52
C THR A 36 -8.02 -10.95 1.23
N HIS A 37 -7.64 -12.18 0.88
CA HIS A 37 -8.10 -13.44 1.44
C HIS A 37 -6.89 -14.23 1.95
N THR A 38 -6.85 -14.54 3.25
CA THR A 38 -5.73 -15.26 3.86
C THR A 38 -6.23 -16.41 4.71
N VAL A 39 -5.62 -17.58 4.59
CA VAL A 39 -5.92 -18.80 5.34
C VAL A 39 -4.69 -19.23 6.12
N ARG A 40 -4.84 -19.44 7.43
CA ARG A 40 -3.77 -19.97 8.30
C ARG A 40 -4.31 -21.07 9.22
N PRO A 41 -3.54 -22.14 9.50
CA PRO A 41 -3.95 -23.13 10.49
C PRO A 41 -3.97 -22.51 11.89
N VAL A 42 -4.99 -22.80 12.68
CA VAL A 42 -5.06 -22.42 14.10
C VAL A 42 -4.01 -23.25 14.85
N THR A 43 -2.94 -22.61 15.29
CA THR A 43 -1.89 -23.26 16.11
C THR A 43 -1.97 -22.69 17.53
N GLU A 44 -1.73 -23.49 18.57
CA GLU A 44 -1.64 -23.00 19.96
C GLU A 44 -0.50 -21.96 20.09
N GLY A 45 -0.87 -20.69 20.00
CA GLY A 45 0.00 -19.51 19.90
C GLY A 45 -0.85 -18.31 19.47
N PRO A 46 -0.41 -17.05 19.60
CA PRO A 46 -1.28 -15.88 19.45
C PRO A 46 -1.93 -15.86 18.06
N SER A 47 -3.21 -16.24 18.03
CA SER A 47 -4.12 -16.31 16.88
C SER A 47 -4.69 -14.92 16.60
N ILE A 48 -3.82 -14.01 16.16
CA ILE A 48 -4.21 -12.66 15.78
C ILE A 48 -3.20 -12.19 14.73
N GLY A 49 -3.66 -12.06 13.49
CA GLY A 49 -2.82 -11.60 12.39
C GLY A 49 -2.20 -10.23 12.71
N LEU A 50 -0.87 -10.21 12.77
CA LEU A 50 0.12 -9.14 12.61
C LEU A 50 -0.07 -7.73 13.22
N ASP A 51 -1.28 -7.23 13.50
CA ASP A 51 -1.55 -5.90 14.11
C ASP A 51 -2.92 -5.80 14.82
N SER A 52 -3.68 -6.89 14.98
CA SER A 52 -5.00 -6.83 15.63
C SER A 52 -4.89 -6.57 17.13
N ALA A 53 -5.51 -5.48 17.60
CA ALA A 53 -5.61 -5.08 19.01
C ALA A 53 -6.61 -5.91 19.84
N VAL A 54 -7.01 -7.09 19.35
CA VAL A 54 -7.99 -7.96 20.02
C VAL A 54 -7.24 -8.96 20.88
N ASP A 55 -7.58 -9.05 22.16
CA ASP A 55 -7.00 -10.03 23.09
C ASP A 55 -7.47 -11.46 22.68
N PRO A 56 -6.57 -12.43 22.46
CA PRO A 56 -6.96 -13.76 21.98
C PRO A 56 -7.79 -14.53 23.03
N SER A 57 -7.83 -14.05 24.28
CA SER A 57 -8.69 -14.54 25.36
C SER A 57 -10.15 -14.05 25.28
N GLU A 58 -10.45 -13.02 24.49
CA GLU A 58 -11.81 -12.44 24.37
C GLU A 58 -12.60 -12.99 23.17
N VAL A 59 -11.94 -13.72 22.26
CA VAL A 59 -12.61 -14.40 21.15
C VAL A 59 -13.26 -15.66 21.70
N ASN A 60 -14.56 -15.58 21.98
CA ASN A 60 -15.38 -16.77 22.17
C ASN A 60 -15.41 -17.51 20.82
N ASP A 61 -14.52 -18.49 20.64
CA ASP A 61 -14.34 -19.31 19.43
C ASP A 61 -15.68 -19.82 18.85
N SER A 62 -16.72 -19.94 19.66
CA SER A 62 -18.04 -20.47 19.27
C SER A 62 -18.81 -19.61 18.27
N ASP A 63 -18.67 -18.29 18.27
CA ASP A 63 -19.51 -17.41 17.44
C ASP A 63 -18.91 -17.16 16.05
N ALA A 64 -17.61 -17.39 15.88
CA ALA A 64 -16.91 -17.28 14.60
C ALA A 64 -16.58 -18.64 13.95
N LEU A 65 -16.88 -19.75 14.65
CA LEU A 65 -16.67 -21.10 14.13
C LEU A 65 -17.74 -21.46 13.10
N VAL A 66 -17.29 -21.79 11.89
CA VAL A 66 -18.13 -22.22 10.78
C VAL A 66 -17.59 -23.53 10.24
N VAL A 67 -18.45 -24.53 10.09
CA VAL A 67 -18.07 -25.79 9.43
C VAL A 67 -17.89 -25.51 7.94
N TYR A 68 -16.83 -26.02 7.32
CA TYR A 68 -16.55 -25.79 5.91
C TYR A 68 -17.74 -26.12 5.00
N ALA A 69 -18.53 -27.16 5.32
CA ALA A 69 -19.72 -27.53 4.56
C ALA A 69 -20.85 -26.49 4.61
N ASP A 70 -20.90 -25.67 5.65
CA ASP A 70 -21.91 -24.62 5.85
C ASP A 70 -21.49 -23.30 5.18
N LEU A 71 -20.24 -23.20 4.69
CA LEU A 71 -19.81 -22.06 3.91
C LEU A 71 -20.54 -22.00 2.55
N PRO A 72 -20.97 -20.79 2.15
CA PRO A 72 -21.39 -20.51 0.78
C PRO A 72 -20.40 -21.05 -0.26
N ALA A 73 -20.89 -21.44 -1.43
CA ALA A 73 -20.05 -22.10 -2.45
C ALA A 73 -18.90 -21.20 -2.95
N ASP A 74 -19.16 -19.90 -3.06
CA ASP A 74 -18.20 -18.85 -3.40
C ASP A 74 -17.19 -18.63 -2.26
N ALA A 75 -17.62 -18.60 -1.00
CA ALA A 75 -16.73 -18.56 0.16
C ALA A 75 -15.79 -19.78 0.23
N ARG A 76 -16.29 -20.98 -0.07
CA ARG A 76 -15.47 -22.20 -0.13
C ARG A 76 -14.42 -22.12 -1.22
N ALA A 77 -14.80 -21.69 -2.42
CA ALA A 77 -13.86 -21.53 -3.52
C ALA A 77 -12.75 -20.53 -3.19
N ALA A 78 -13.09 -19.43 -2.51
CA ALA A 78 -12.10 -18.46 -2.04
C ALA A 78 -11.22 -19.02 -0.91
N PHE A 79 -11.78 -19.74 0.06
CA PHE A 79 -11.01 -20.42 1.09
C PHE A 79 -9.99 -21.40 0.48
N ASP A 80 -10.44 -22.25 -0.45
CA ASP A 80 -9.58 -23.23 -1.11
C ASP A 80 -8.47 -22.54 -1.92
N ARG A 81 -8.83 -21.50 -2.67
CA ARG A 81 -7.86 -20.70 -3.43
C ARG A 81 -6.82 -20.03 -2.54
N ALA A 82 -7.22 -19.50 -1.38
CA ALA A 82 -6.30 -18.88 -0.43
C ALA A 82 -5.40 -19.93 0.23
N ARG A 83 -5.96 -21.07 0.64
CA ARG A 83 -5.20 -22.17 1.23
C ARG A 83 -4.15 -22.73 0.27
N ASP A 84 -4.50 -22.90 -1.00
CA ASP A 84 -3.63 -23.50 -2.01
C ASP A 84 -2.61 -22.49 -2.58
N ALA A 85 -2.72 -21.21 -2.22
CA ALA A 85 -1.76 -20.19 -2.61
C ALA A 85 -0.41 -20.38 -1.87
N PRO A 86 0.74 -20.05 -2.50
CA PRO A 86 2.07 -20.29 -1.93
C PRO A 86 2.30 -19.67 -0.54
N GLU A 87 1.64 -18.54 -0.24
CA GLU A 87 1.75 -17.81 1.02
C GLU A 87 0.47 -17.94 1.88
N GLY A 88 -0.43 -18.87 1.55
CA GLY A 88 -1.71 -19.03 2.22
C GLY A 88 -2.66 -17.85 2.00
N GLY A 89 -2.53 -17.08 0.92
CA GLY A 89 -3.46 -16.02 0.60
C GLY A 89 -3.35 -15.46 -0.81
N PHE A 90 -4.38 -14.72 -1.22
CA PHE A 90 -4.43 -13.98 -2.48
C PHE A 90 -5.15 -12.65 -2.30
N GLY A 91 -4.99 -11.75 -3.28
CA GLY A 91 -5.73 -10.50 -3.34
C GLY A 91 -6.52 -10.37 -4.65
N VAL A 92 -7.59 -9.58 -4.60
CA VAL A 92 -8.37 -9.12 -5.76
C VAL A 92 -8.43 -7.60 -5.73
N GLU A 93 -8.22 -7.00 -6.89
CA GLU A 93 -8.18 -5.54 -7.05
C GLU A 93 -9.52 -5.00 -7.59
N ASP A 94 -10.21 -5.79 -8.40
CA ASP A 94 -11.53 -5.41 -8.91
C ASP A 94 -12.62 -5.69 -7.85
N PRO A 95 -13.41 -4.69 -7.44
CA PRO A 95 -14.52 -4.88 -6.50
C PRO A 95 -15.57 -5.90 -6.97
N SER A 96 -15.70 -6.11 -8.28
CA SER A 96 -16.62 -7.12 -8.84
C SER A 96 -16.10 -8.56 -8.73
N GLU A 97 -14.81 -8.75 -8.44
CA GLU A 97 -14.21 -10.06 -8.17
C GLU A 97 -14.28 -10.45 -6.68
N ARG A 98 -14.87 -9.59 -5.84
CA ARG A 98 -15.11 -9.90 -4.43
C ARG A 98 -16.10 -11.05 -4.31
N VAL A 99 -15.91 -11.83 -3.26
CA VAL A 99 -16.89 -12.82 -2.83
C VAL A 99 -17.98 -12.09 -2.06
N ASP A 100 -19.18 -12.00 -2.64
CA ASP A 100 -20.31 -11.27 -2.06
C ASP A 100 -20.76 -11.83 -0.71
N SER A 101 -20.55 -13.13 -0.47
CA SER A 101 -20.90 -13.78 0.79
C SER A 101 -19.96 -13.44 1.95
N LEU A 102 -18.88 -12.69 1.71
CA LEU A 102 -17.86 -12.37 2.71
C LEU A 102 -17.79 -10.86 3.00
N SER A 103 -17.51 -10.52 4.25
CA SER A 103 -17.23 -9.15 4.66
C SER A 103 -15.78 -8.78 4.42
N TYR A 104 -15.51 -7.51 4.10
CA TYR A 104 -14.17 -6.98 3.90
C TYR A 104 -13.97 -5.69 4.69
N PRO A 105 -14.03 -5.75 6.04
CA PRO A 105 -13.70 -4.58 6.85
C PRO A 105 -12.22 -4.20 6.67
N VAL A 106 -11.88 -2.95 6.98
CA VAL A 106 -10.48 -2.51 7.05
C VAL A 106 -9.78 -3.20 8.23
N GLU A 107 -10.50 -3.32 9.34
CA GLU A 107 -10.06 -4.01 10.56
C GLU A 107 -10.93 -5.25 10.79
N PRO A 108 -10.44 -6.46 10.43
CA PRO A 108 -11.20 -7.69 10.59
C PRO A 108 -11.36 -8.09 12.06
N THR A 109 -12.55 -8.55 12.41
CA THR A 109 -12.93 -9.05 13.73
C THR A 109 -13.64 -10.40 13.60
N PRO A 110 -13.69 -11.25 14.65
CA PRO A 110 -14.40 -12.52 14.58
C PRO A 110 -15.86 -12.35 14.15
N GLY A 111 -16.27 -13.04 13.09
CA GLY A 111 -17.60 -12.91 12.47
C GLY A 111 -17.73 -11.77 11.45
N ASP A 112 -16.76 -10.87 11.37
CA ASP A 112 -16.69 -9.78 10.39
C ASP A 112 -15.27 -9.65 9.81
N GLY A 113 -15.02 -10.33 8.70
CA GLY A 113 -13.67 -10.37 8.10
C GLY A 113 -12.71 -11.37 8.73
N LEU A 114 -13.13 -12.09 9.77
CA LEU A 114 -12.43 -13.26 10.31
C LEU A 114 -13.42 -14.39 10.61
N LEU A 115 -13.21 -15.55 9.97
CA LEU A 115 -13.97 -16.77 10.21
C LEU A 115 -13.03 -17.89 10.67
N ILE A 116 -13.44 -18.68 11.66
CA ILE A 116 -12.74 -19.92 12.02
C ILE A 116 -13.41 -21.05 11.27
N VAL A 117 -12.73 -21.60 10.26
CA VAL A 117 -13.25 -22.64 9.39
C VAL A 117 -12.78 -24.01 9.86
N GLU A 118 -13.70 -24.89 10.23
CA GLU A 118 -13.39 -26.28 10.53
C GLU A 118 -13.52 -27.15 9.28
N ARG A 119 -12.42 -27.82 8.90
CA ARG A 119 -12.35 -28.72 7.75
C ARG A 119 -11.52 -29.95 8.10
N ASP A 120 -12.08 -31.14 7.85
CA ASP A 120 -11.40 -32.42 8.04
C ASP A 120 -10.82 -32.62 9.46
N GLY A 121 -11.45 -32.01 10.47
CA GLY A 121 -11.00 -32.07 11.88
C GLY A 121 -9.91 -31.06 12.25
N GLU A 122 -9.50 -30.21 11.30
CA GLU A 122 -8.54 -29.13 11.51
C GLU A 122 -9.24 -27.77 11.44
N ARG A 123 -8.73 -26.79 12.20
CA ARG A 123 -9.26 -25.42 12.23
C ARG A 123 -8.34 -24.47 11.52
N TYR A 124 -8.94 -23.56 10.77
CA TYR A 124 -8.27 -22.55 9.97
C TYR A 124 -8.84 -21.18 10.26
N GLU A 125 -7.99 -20.18 10.42
CA GLU A 125 -8.40 -18.79 10.39
C GLU A 125 -8.49 -18.35 8.93
N PHE A 126 -9.68 -17.92 8.52
CA PHE A 126 -9.94 -17.33 7.23
C PHE A 126 -10.20 -15.84 7.37
N TRP A 127 -9.24 -15.04 6.93
CA TRP A 127 -9.24 -13.59 7.02
C TRP A 127 -9.63 -12.97 5.69
N THR A 128 -10.58 -12.04 5.72
CA THR A 128 -10.96 -11.18 4.60
C THR A 128 -10.95 -9.72 5.02
N ARG A 129 -10.20 -8.88 4.31
CA ARG A 129 -10.10 -7.45 4.64
C ARG A 129 -9.90 -6.58 3.41
N THR A 130 -10.21 -5.30 3.56
CA THR A 130 -9.86 -4.25 2.60
C THR A 130 -8.55 -3.60 3.02
N ILE A 131 -7.60 -3.49 2.09
CA ILE A 131 -6.36 -2.76 2.22
C ILE A 131 -6.45 -1.54 1.33
N GLU A 132 -6.38 -0.35 1.92
CA GLU A 132 -6.26 0.90 1.16
C GLU A 132 -4.81 1.04 0.67
N ARG A 133 -4.61 1.04 -0.65
CA ARG A 133 -3.31 1.29 -1.26
C ARG A 133 -3.19 2.76 -1.66
N ASP A 134 -1.95 3.25 -1.61
CA ASP A 134 -1.61 4.53 -2.22
C ASP A 134 -1.99 4.48 -3.71
N PRO A 135 -2.72 5.48 -4.26
CA PRO A 135 -3.07 5.50 -5.66
C PRO A 135 -1.82 5.40 -6.55
N ASP A 136 -1.91 4.72 -7.69
CA ASP A 136 -0.79 4.56 -8.64
C ASP A 136 -0.12 5.89 -9.03
N GLY A 137 -0.90 6.97 -9.11
CA GLY A 137 -0.38 8.32 -9.37
C GLY A 137 0.56 8.83 -8.27
N VAL A 138 0.26 8.51 -7.01
CA VAL A 138 1.12 8.83 -5.85
C VAL A 138 2.41 8.01 -5.90
N VAL A 139 2.32 6.73 -6.27
CA VAL A 139 3.48 5.85 -6.45
C VAL A 139 4.38 6.37 -7.59
N ALA A 140 3.79 6.70 -8.75
CA ALA A 140 4.51 7.25 -9.89
C ALA A 140 5.17 8.60 -9.56
N GLN A 141 4.49 9.46 -8.79
CA GLN A 141 5.07 10.72 -8.32
C GLN A 141 6.32 10.48 -7.46
N ARG A 142 6.27 9.53 -6.52
CA ARG A 142 7.39 9.21 -5.64
C ARG A 142 8.55 8.53 -6.37
N VAL A 143 8.25 7.55 -7.23
CA VAL A 143 9.28 6.71 -7.86
C VAL A 143 9.91 7.38 -9.09
N LEU A 144 9.17 8.22 -9.81
CA LEU A 144 9.62 8.79 -11.08
C LEU A 144 9.76 10.31 -11.03
N VAL A 145 8.69 11.02 -10.67
CA VAL A 145 8.64 12.49 -10.81
C VAL A 145 9.59 13.17 -9.82
N GLN A 146 9.59 12.75 -8.55
CA GLN A 146 10.44 13.33 -7.52
C GLN A 146 11.94 13.15 -7.82
N PRO A 147 12.45 11.95 -8.19
CA PRO A 147 13.84 11.77 -8.60
C PRO A 147 14.23 12.61 -9.82
N VAL A 148 13.38 12.66 -10.85
CA VAL A 148 13.67 13.44 -12.07
C VAL A 148 13.70 14.94 -11.76
N ALA A 149 12.75 15.45 -10.99
CA ALA A 149 12.73 16.84 -10.57
C ALA A 149 13.99 17.21 -9.76
N PHE A 150 14.42 16.33 -8.85
CA PHE A 150 15.64 16.52 -8.08
C PHE A 150 16.88 16.59 -8.98
N VAL A 151 17.03 15.65 -9.93
CA VAL A 151 18.17 15.63 -10.86
C VAL A 151 18.17 16.87 -11.76
N ALA A 152 17.01 17.25 -12.30
CA ALA A 152 16.88 18.46 -13.10
C ALA A 152 17.23 19.72 -12.29
N GLY A 153 16.78 19.79 -11.04
CA GLY A 153 17.10 20.88 -10.14
C GLY A 153 18.59 20.98 -9.83
N PHE A 154 19.23 19.84 -9.54
CA PHE A 154 20.68 19.77 -9.34
C PHE A 154 21.46 20.27 -10.56
N LEU A 155 21.09 19.83 -11.77
CA LEU A 155 21.73 20.29 -13.01
C LEU A 155 21.53 21.79 -13.24
N ALA A 156 20.35 22.33 -12.93
CA ALA A 156 20.09 23.77 -13.01
C ALA A 156 21.00 24.57 -12.05
N VAL A 157 21.18 24.10 -10.80
CA VAL A 157 22.12 24.72 -9.85
C VAL A 157 23.54 24.70 -10.40
N VAL A 158 24.03 23.54 -10.87
CA VAL A 158 25.39 23.41 -11.44
C VAL A 158 25.59 24.35 -12.63
N ALA A 159 24.61 24.42 -13.54
CA ALA A 159 24.66 25.34 -14.68
C ALA A 159 24.68 26.80 -14.25
N GLY A 160 23.88 27.17 -13.24
CA GLY A 160 23.87 28.51 -12.65
C GLY A 160 25.23 28.90 -12.04
N VAL A 161 25.84 27.99 -11.26
CA VAL A 161 27.17 28.20 -10.67
C VAL A 161 28.25 28.33 -11.75
N ALA A 162 28.24 27.47 -12.77
CA ALA A 162 29.19 27.51 -13.88
C ALA A 162 29.10 28.83 -14.67
N LEU A 163 27.88 29.30 -14.96
CA LEU A 163 27.65 30.58 -15.65
C LEU A 163 28.13 31.77 -14.82
N GLY A 164 27.83 31.80 -13.52
CA GLY A 164 28.29 32.87 -12.62
C GLY A 164 29.82 32.88 -12.44
N SER A 165 30.45 31.70 -12.44
CA SER A 165 31.90 31.55 -12.32
C SER A 165 32.64 32.02 -13.58
N ARG A 166 32.04 31.82 -14.76
CA ARG A 166 32.59 32.24 -16.06
C ARG A 166 32.62 33.76 -16.22
N GLU A 167 31.64 34.48 -15.67
CA GLU A 167 31.69 35.95 -15.64
C GLU A 167 32.82 36.47 -14.75
N ARG A 168 33.10 35.80 -13.62
CA ARG A 168 34.16 36.21 -12.70
C ARG A 168 35.58 36.02 -13.27
N LEU A 169 35.74 35.10 -14.22
CA LEU A 169 37.03 34.79 -14.87
C LEU A 169 37.21 35.45 -16.26
N GLY A 170 36.13 35.85 -16.93
CA GLY A 170 36.17 36.51 -18.24
C GLY A 170 35.95 38.03 -18.21
N GLY A 171 35.62 38.59 -17.05
CA GLY A 171 35.49 40.03 -16.82
C GLY A 171 36.79 40.64 -16.28
N SER A 172 37.82 40.71 -17.12
CA SER A 172 39.04 41.51 -16.90
C SER A 172 39.43 42.18 -18.21
#